data_AF-A0A0R3TQT2-F1
#
_entry.id   AF-A0A0R3TQT2-F1
#
_cell.length_a   1.000
_cell.length_b   1.000
_cell.length_c   1.000
_cell.angle_alpha   90.00
_cell.angle_beta   90.00
_cell.angle_gamma   90.00
#
_symmetry.space_group_name_H-M   'P 1'
#
loop_
_entity.id
_entity.type
_entity.pdbx_description
1 polymer ?
#
loop_
_entity_poly.entity_id
_entity_poly.type
_entity_poly.pdbx_seq_one_letter_code
_entity_poly.pdbx_strand_id
1 'polypeptide(L)'
;LVFCLILHKREVETVFNQMSVDVAKDKPLDDKQARLTQSENEASMNIFKPISKSSASTNIIQIDEPSFINSNCPNSDKTGGDEKDGYSVSSDVSKITTEISDDPDAIHAAIEKRKQPLMELAYSEESYVRRLRIVYELYMPAPYRSTPPADASTPGMSSVSPALPVSTSGFEELASKLPLGGPVVPEDLVARWRILWGNWMQLFEWHTGFYEKLKALLDEDPDRIPKLFIDSRARLRSIYSKYCENQIKAAHIAEQHKEFFDEWRIFVGDKEDVVSLLMQPVQRIMRYQLPISEIVKWTERAKIPSLPLWQKALDIMKEIPKDTQLILEVSSIFTLIKMK
;
A
#
# COMPACT_ATOMS: atom_id res chain seq x y z
N LEU A 1 8.33 23.03 19.34
CA LEU A 1 8.74 22.95 17.92
C LEU A 1 10.04 22.16 17.71
N VAL A 2 11.22 22.57 18.19
CA VAL A 2 12.43 21.71 18.17
C VAL A 2 12.23 20.43 18.99
N PHE A 3 11.48 20.50 20.09
CA PHE A 3 11.16 19.34 20.93
C PHE A 3 10.23 18.32 20.23
N CYS A 4 9.22 18.77 19.47
CA CYS A 4 8.37 17.87 18.67
C CYS A 4 9.15 17.23 17.51
N LEU A 5 10.08 17.95 16.88
CA LEU A 5 10.94 17.42 15.81
C LEU A 5 11.97 16.42 16.33
N ILE A 6 12.50 16.61 17.55
CA ILE A 6 13.38 15.65 18.22
C ILE A 6 12.60 14.42 18.70
N LEU A 7 11.37 14.61 19.18
CA LEU A 7 10.49 13.50 19.56
C LEU A 7 10.08 12.68 18.33
N HIS A 8 9.72 13.30 17.21
CA HIS A 8 9.39 12.57 15.97
C HIS A 8 10.61 11.86 15.37
N LYS A 9 11.80 12.49 15.41
CA LYS A 9 13.05 11.84 14.97
C LYS A 9 13.43 10.68 15.89
N ARG A 10 13.28 10.84 17.22
CA ARG A 10 13.50 9.75 18.18
C ARG A 10 12.46 8.66 18.08
N GLU A 11 11.18 8.96 17.84
CA GLU A 11 10.12 7.95 17.68
C GLU A 11 10.31 7.15 16.40
N VAL A 12 10.67 7.79 15.29
CA VAL A 12 10.96 7.09 14.02
C VAL A 12 12.23 6.25 14.11
N GLU A 13 13.30 6.74 14.75
CA GLU A 13 14.53 5.96 14.99
C GLU A 13 14.35 4.86 16.06
N THR A 14 13.49 5.08 17.07
CA THR A 14 13.18 4.09 18.12
C THR A 14 12.27 3.00 17.56
N VAL A 15 11.30 3.33 16.72
CA VAL A 15 10.49 2.34 15.98
C VAL A 15 11.37 1.53 15.03
N PHE A 16 12.33 2.17 14.34
CA PHE A 16 13.30 1.49 13.49
C PHE A 16 14.21 0.51 14.26
N ASN A 17 14.66 0.86 15.47
CA ASN A 17 15.54 0.01 16.28
C ASN A 17 14.79 -1.05 17.12
N GLN A 18 13.58 -0.75 17.61
CA GLN A 18 12.76 -1.68 18.39
C GLN A 18 12.20 -2.81 17.51
N MET A 19 11.82 -2.51 16.26
CA MET A 19 11.33 -3.50 15.29
C MET A 19 12.40 -4.50 14.81
N SER A 20 13.68 -4.17 14.97
CA SER A 20 14.80 -5.06 14.61
C SER A 20 15.08 -6.11 15.69
N VAL A 21 14.64 -5.88 16.94
CA VAL A 21 14.92 -6.75 18.10
C VAL A 21 13.77 -7.72 18.40
N ASP A 22 12.52 -7.33 18.16
CA ASP A 22 11.35 -8.14 18.50
C ASP A 22 11.07 -9.30 17.52
N VAL A 23 11.71 -9.31 16.34
CA VAL A 23 11.63 -10.44 15.38
C VAL A 23 12.49 -11.65 15.82
N ALA A 24 13.40 -11.47 16.78
CA ALA A 24 14.32 -12.53 17.23
C ALA A 24 13.77 -13.41 18.38
N LYS A 25 12.55 -13.14 18.87
CA LYS A 25 11.96 -13.90 19.98
C LYS A 25 10.47 -14.14 19.74
N ASP A 26 10.13 -15.13 18.93
CA ASP A 26 8.96 -15.96 19.21
C ASP A 26 9.07 -17.31 18.50
N LYS A 27 9.14 -18.37 19.30
CA LYS A 27 9.05 -19.78 18.91
C LYS A 27 7.59 -20.20 19.10
N PRO A 28 6.98 -20.99 18.20
CA PRO A 28 5.53 -21.22 18.24
C PRO A 28 5.13 -22.10 19.45
N LEU A 29 4.04 -21.70 20.10
CA LEU A 29 3.36 -22.43 21.17
C LEU A 29 2.14 -23.20 20.61
N ASP A 30 1.89 -24.33 21.27
CA ASP A 30 1.21 -25.55 20.82
C ASP A 30 -0.32 -25.46 20.69
N ASP A 31 -0.86 -26.28 19.79
CA ASP A 31 -2.28 -26.42 19.43
C ASP A 31 -3.10 -27.02 20.58
N LYS A 32 -3.89 -26.21 21.31
CA LYS A 32 -5.10 -26.70 22.01
C LYS A 32 -6.11 -25.68 22.57
N GLN A 33 -6.04 -24.40 22.22
CA GLN A 33 -7.01 -23.38 22.72
C GLN A 33 -7.75 -22.60 21.62
N ALA A 34 -7.87 -23.15 20.42
CA ALA A 34 -8.61 -22.55 19.30
C ALA A 34 -10.15 -22.70 19.36
N ARG A 35 -10.75 -23.11 20.49
CA ARG A 35 -12.20 -23.40 20.57
C ARG A 35 -13.03 -22.53 21.52
N LEU A 36 -12.49 -21.44 22.07
CA LEU A 36 -13.28 -20.52 22.90
C LEU A 36 -13.40 -19.08 22.38
N THR A 37 -12.77 -18.72 21.25
CA THR A 37 -12.80 -17.33 20.73
C THR A 37 -13.71 -17.14 19.51
N GLN A 38 -14.49 -18.16 19.12
CA GLN A 38 -15.43 -18.07 17.98
C GLN A 38 -16.83 -17.56 18.34
N SER A 39 -17.14 -17.28 19.62
CA SER A 39 -18.49 -16.86 20.04
C SER A 39 -18.70 -15.35 20.17
N GLU A 40 -17.64 -14.53 20.21
CA GLU A 40 -17.78 -13.09 20.56
C GLU A 40 -17.52 -12.12 19.40
N ASN A 41 -17.09 -12.60 18.23
CA ASN A 41 -16.83 -11.75 17.06
C ASN A 41 -17.99 -11.68 16.04
N GLU A 42 -19.05 -12.47 16.21
CA GLU A 42 -20.19 -12.49 15.27
C GLU A 42 -21.23 -11.39 15.55
N ALA A 43 -21.20 -10.73 16.72
CA ALA A 43 -22.23 -9.75 17.12
C ALA A 43 -22.05 -8.35 16.51
N SER A 44 -20.85 -8.01 15.99
CA SER A 44 -20.53 -6.63 15.55
C SER A 44 -20.43 -6.43 14.03
N MET A 45 -20.71 -7.46 13.21
CA MET A 45 -20.59 -7.37 11.74
C MET A 45 -21.92 -7.34 10.96
N ASN A 46 -23.07 -7.25 11.63
CA ASN A 46 -24.37 -7.28 10.96
C ASN A 46 -24.85 -5.98 10.28
N ILE A 47 -23.97 -4.99 10.04
CA ILE A 47 -24.36 -3.71 9.38
C ILE A 47 -23.88 -3.59 7.92
N PHE A 48 -23.02 -4.48 7.40
CA PHE A 48 -22.51 -4.33 6.03
C PHE A 48 -22.80 -5.56 5.15
N LYS A 49 -23.93 -5.53 4.44
CA LYS A 49 -24.16 -6.38 3.26
C LYS A 49 -23.67 -5.68 1.98
N PRO A 50 -22.99 -6.37 1.06
CA PRO A 50 -22.59 -5.81 -0.22
C PRO A 50 -23.79 -5.68 -1.16
N ILE A 51 -23.90 -4.52 -1.83
CA ILE A 51 -24.92 -4.23 -2.84
C ILE A 51 -24.62 -5.08 -4.09
N SER A 52 -25.53 -6.00 -4.40
CA SER A 52 -25.57 -6.79 -5.63
C SER A 52 -25.99 -5.89 -6.79
N LYS A 53 -25.28 -5.92 -7.92
CA LYS A 53 -25.80 -5.38 -9.19
C LYS A 53 -26.28 -6.52 -10.08
N SER A 54 -27.54 -6.41 -10.48
CA SER A 54 -28.24 -7.27 -11.43
C SER A 54 -28.07 -6.77 -12.86
N SER A 55 -27.76 -7.74 -13.74
CA SER A 55 -28.15 -7.95 -15.15
C SER A 55 -28.24 -6.80 -16.18
N ALA A 56 -27.54 -7.01 -17.30
CA ALA A 56 -28.08 -6.87 -18.66
C ALA A 56 -27.22 -7.69 -19.66
N SER A 57 -27.87 -8.60 -20.38
CA SER A 57 -27.32 -9.50 -21.40
C SER A 57 -27.27 -8.84 -22.79
N THR A 58 -26.28 -9.15 -23.64
CA THR A 58 -26.50 -9.44 -25.08
C THR A 58 -25.32 -10.19 -25.74
N ASN A 59 -25.58 -11.46 -26.10
CA ASN A 59 -25.18 -12.29 -27.26
C ASN A 59 -23.76 -12.30 -27.89
N ILE A 60 -23.11 -13.48 -27.75
CA ILE A 60 -22.66 -14.45 -28.78
C ILE A 60 -21.98 -13.91 -30.06
N ILE A 61 -20.71 -14.33 -30.28
CA ILE A 61 -20.22 -15.08 -31.46
C ILE A 61 -19.00 -15.92 -31.04
N GLN A 62 -19.04 -17.18 -31.44
CA GLN A 62 -18.12 -18.30 -31.23
C GLN A 62 -17.33 -18.51 -32.52
N ILE A 63 -15.99 -18.48 -32.52
CA ILE A 63 -15.15 -19.10 -33.57
C ILE A 63 -13.81 -19.56 -32.97
N ASP A 64 -13.71 -20.88 -32.85
CA ASP A 64 -12.60 -21.84 -33.06
C ASP A 64 -11.11 -21.45 -32.89
N GLU A 65 -10.44 -22.33 -32.13
CA GLU A 65 -9.02 -22.72 -32.25
C GLU A 65 -8.64 -23.08 -33.71
N PRO A 66 -7.35 -22.95 -34.09
CA PRO A 66 -6.59 -24.20 -34.19
C PRO A 66 -5.11 -24.10 -33.78
N SER A 67 -4.58 -25.29 -33.57
CA SER A 67 -3.26 -25.64 -33.10
C SER A 67 -2.24 -25.91 -34.23
N PHE A 68 -0.96 -25.89 -33.85
CA PHE A 68 0.25 -26.46 -34.50
C PHE A 68 0.65 -26.03 -35.93
N ILE A 69 1.92 -25.61 -36.11
CA ILE A 69 2.94 -26.37 -36.86
C ILE A 69 4.36 -25.92 -36.44
N ASN A 70 5.17 -26.95 -36.29
CA ASN A 70 6.60 -27.10 -36.03
C ASN A 70 7.45 -26.72 -37.25
N SER A 71 8.61 -26.06 -37.08
CA SER A 71 9.71 -26.16 -38.05
C SER A 71 11.06 -25.66 -37.52
N ASN A 72 11.89 -26.67 -37.25
CA ASN A 72 13.36 -26.76 -37.24
C ASN A 72 14.18 -25.68 -37.97
N CYS A 73 15.33 -25.38 -37.35
CA CYS A 73 16.56 -24.90 -37.99
C CYS A 73 17.05 -25.84 -39.11
N PRO A 74 17.94 -25.31 -39.99
CA PRO A 74 19.09 -26.07 -40.44
C PRO A 74 20.44 -25.35 -40.21
N ASN A 75 21.42 -26.16 -39.84
CA ASN A 75 22.86 -25.85 -39.76
C ASN A 75 23.57 -26.07 -41.11
N SER A 76 24.83 -25.61 -41.12
CA SER A 76 25.98 -25.91 -42.01
C SER A 76 26.27 -24.79 -43.04
N ASP A 77 27.52 -24.41 -43.34
CA ASP A 77 28.76 -25.19 -43.33
C ASP A 77 30.02 -24.27 -43.51
N LYS A 78 31.17 -24.73 -42.98
CA LYS A 78 32.59 -24.58 -43.47
C LYS A 78 33.27 -23.19 -43.47
N THR A 79 34.59 -22.99 -43.23
CA THR A 79 35.83 -23.80 -43.44
C THR A 79 37.01 -23.11 -42.70
N GLY A 80 37.93 -23.83 -42.02
CA GLY A 80 39.37 -24.03 -42.36
C GLY A 80 40.32 -22.86 -42.02
N GLY A 81 41.51 -22.97 -41.39
CA GLY A 81 42.37 -24.07 -40.94
C GLY A 81 43.66 -23.54 -40.25
N ASP A 82 44.46 -24.47 -39.70
CA ASP A 82 45.92 -24.46 -39.36
C ASP A 82 46.47 -23.46 -38.30
N GLU A 83 47.46 -23.73 -37.44
CA GLU A 83 48.38 -24.85 -37.17
C GLU A 83 49.01 -24.71 -35.75
N LYS A 84 49.38 -25.85 -35.14
CA LYS A 84 50.42 -26.19 -34.12
C LYS A 84 50.97 -25.16 -33.11
N ASP A 85 50.98 -25.55 -31.83
CA ASP A 85 52.22 -25.96 -31.12
C ASP A 85 51.91 -26.54 -29.72
N GLY A 86 52.66 -27.59 -29.35
CA GLY A 86 52.47 -28.33 -28.10
C GLY A 86 53.28 -27.76 -26.93
N TYR A 87 52.75 -27.92 -25.72
CA TYR A 87 53.56 -28.05 -24.49
C TYR A 87 52.75 -28.80 -23.43
N SER A 88 53.33 -29.88 -22.92
CA SER A 88 52.87 -30.63 -21.75
C SER A 88 53.16 -29.81 -20.48
N VAL A 89 52.12 -29.48 -19.71
CA VAL A 89 52.23 -29.25 -18.26
C VAL A 89 51.03 -29.90 -17.58
N SER A 90 51.32 -30.93 -16.81
CA SER A 90 50.46 -31.46 -15.77
C SER A 90 50.31 -30.40 -14.68
N SER A 91 49.09 -29.96 -14.42
CA SER A 91 48.74 -29.33 -13.14
C SER A 91 47.31 -29.71 -12.80
N ASP A 92 47.20 -30.58 -11.79
CA ASP A 92 45.99 -30.81 -11.02
C ASP A 92 45.53 -29.47 -10.41
N VAL A 93 44.65 -28.77 -11.12
CA VAL A 93 43.76 -27.80 -10.49
C VAL A 93 42.45 -28.52 -10.29
N SER A 94 42.31 -29.08 -9.10
CA SER A 94 41.03 -29.44 -8.50
C SER A 94 40.09 -28.25 -8.62
N LYS A 95 39.30 -28.28 -9.70
CA LYS A 95 38.09 -27.51 -9.86
C LYS A 95 37.24 -27.87 -8.64
N ILE A 96 37.20 -26.98 -7.66
CA ILE A 96 36.10 -26.90 -6.71
C ILE A 96 34.89 -26.50 -7.56
N THR A 97 34.33 -27.44 -8.31
CA THR A 97 32.91 -27.48 -8.56
C THR A 97 32.31 -27.60 -7.18
N THR A 98 31.92 -26.47 -6.62
CA THR A 98 30.95 -26.46 -5.52
C THR A 98 29.71 -27.07 -6.15
N GLU A 99 29.59 -28.39 -6.05
CA GLU A 99 28.33 -29.08 -6.12
C GLU A 99 27.49 -28.48 -4.99
N ILE A 100 26.86 -27.35 -5.28
CA ILE A 100 25.69 -26.94 -4.52
C ILE A 100 24.71 -28.05 -4.86
N SER A 101 24.62 -29.04 -3.96
CA SER A 101 23.61 -30.06 -3.97
C SER A 101 22.28 -29.36 -4.26
N ASP A 102 21.76 -29.55 -5.48
CA ASP A 102 20.38 -29.20 -5.83
C ASP A 102 19.48 -30.17 -5.07
N ASP A 103 19.44 -30.00 -3.75
CA ASP A 103 18.62 -30.79 -2.85
C ASP A 103 17.16 -30.42 -3.14
N PRO A 104 16.39 -31.33 -3.79
CA PRO A 104 15.02 -31.03 -4.19
C PRO A 104 14.13 -30.74 -2.97
N ASP A 105 14.45 -31.32 -1.80
CA ASP A 105 13.72 -31.08 -0.57
C ASP A 105 13.97 -29.66 -0.04
N ALA A 106 15.20 -29.15 -0.17
CA ALA A 106 15.53 -27.77 0.19
C ALA A 106 14.84 -26.74 -0.74
N ILE A 107 14.76 -27.04 -2.04
CA ILE A 107 14.06 -26.20 -3.02
C ILE A 107 12.56 -26.19 -2.71
N HIS A 108 11.95 -27.35 -2.49
CA HIS A 108 10.54 -27.45 -2.13
C HIS A 108 10.22 -26.70 -0.83
N ALA A 109 11.05 -26.87 0.21
CA ALA A 109 10.91 -26.14 1.47
C ALA A 109 11.04 -24.62 1.29
N ALA A 110 11.89 -24.16 0.36
CA ALA A 110 12.01 -22.73 0.05
C ALA A 110 10.76 -22.19 -0.65
N ILE A 111 10.15 -22.96 -1.57
CA ILE A 111 8.88 -22.61 -2.22
C ILE A 111 7.76 -22.46 -1.19
N GLU A 112 7.64 -23.39 -0.24
CA GLU A 112 6.64 -23.30 0.82
C GLU A 112 6.86 -22.07 1.71
N LYS A 113 8.11 -21.79 2.12
CA LYS A 113 8.42 -20.61 2.94
C LYS A 113 8.23 -19.28 2.20
N ARG A 114 8.32 -19.28 0.87
CA ARG A 114 8.04 -18.10 0.02
C ARG A 114 6.56 -17.66 0.09
N LYS A 115 5.63 -18.57 0.35
CA LYS A 115 4.18 -18.26 0.37
C LYS A 115 3.82 -17.26 1.47
N GLN A 116 4.44 -17.35 2.64
CA GLN A 116 4.12 -16.47 3.77
C GLN A 116 4.35 -14.98 3.47
N PRO A 117 5.53 -14.51 3.02
CA PRO A 117 5.72 -13.09 2.75
C PRO A 117 4.91 -12.60 1.52
N LEU A 118 4.55 -13.48 0.59
CA LEU A 118 3.58 -13.16 -0.48
C LEU A 118 2.18 -12.89 0.08
N MET A 119 1.70 -13.73 0.99
CA MET A 119 0.42 -13.52 1.68
C MET A 119 0.45 -12.25 2.53
N GLU A 120 1.53 -12.02 3.26
CA GLU A 120 1.71 -10.81 4.08
C GLU A 120 1.66 -9.54 3.23
N LEU A 121 2.27 -9.56 2.05
CA LEU A 121 2.24 -8.43 1.12
C LEU A 121 0.80 -8.08 0.71
N ALA A 122 0.01 -9.07 0.30
CA ALA A 122 -1.37 -8.87 -0.12
C ALA A 122 -2.30 -8.50 1.05
N TYR A 123 -2.18 -9.19 2.18
CA TYR A 123 -2.96 -8.90 3.39
C TYR A 123 -2.69 -7.49 3.92
N SER A 124 -1.43 -7.09 3.96
CA SER A 124 -1.07 -5.74 4.40
C SER A 124 -1.53 -4.66 3.42
N GLU A 125 -1.65 -4.96 2.13
CA GLU A 125 -2.23 -4.05 1.12
C GLU A 125 -3.73 -3.90 1.32
N GLU A 126 -4.46 -5.01 1.48
CA GLU A 126 -5.89 -4.98 1.78
C GLU A 126 -6.18 -4.14 3.03
N SER A 127 -5.39 -4.40 4.08
CA SER A 127 -5.53 -3.68 5.34
C SER A 127 -5.26 -2.19 5.18
N TYR A 128 -4.34 -1.80 4.30
CA TYR A 128 -4.05 -0.40 4.03
C TYR A 128 -5.17 0.25 3.20
N VAL A 129 -5.67 -0.41 2.16
CA VAL A 129 -6.84 0.05 1.39
C VAL A 129 -8.05 0.28 2.29
N ARG A 130 -8.29 -0.61 3.26
CA ARG A 130 -9.37 -0.45 4.25
C ARG A 130 -9.19 0.81 5.10
N ARG A 131 -7.97 1.14 5.53
CA ARG A 131 -7.72 2.35 6.30
C ARG A 131 -7.82 3.63 5.44
N LEU A 132 -7.37 3.58 4.19
CA LEU A 132 -7.61 4.67 3.23
C LEU A 132 -9.11 4.92 3.00
N ARG A 133 -9.88 3.84 2.93
CA ARG A 133 -11.34 3.87 2.78
C ARG A 133 -12.02 4.53 3.97
N ILE A 134 -11.60 4.24 5.20
CA ILE A 134 -12.15 4.89 6.41
C ILE A 134 -12.11 6.41 6.27
N VAL A 135 -10.96 6.97 5.88
CA VAL A 135 -10.85 8.41 5.67
C VAL A 135 -11.74 8.90 4.52
N TYR A 136 -11.77 8.18 3.41
CA TYR A 136 -12.57 8.55 2.24
C TYR A 136 -14.08 8.53 2.50
N GLU A 137 -14.57 7.52 3.23
CA GLU A 137 -16.01 7.30 3.46
C GLU A 137 -16.50 7.98 4.74
N LEU A 138 -15.66 8.12 5.79
CA LEU A 138 -16.09 8.62 7.09
C LEU A 138 -15.62 10.03 7.41
N TYR A 139 -14.44 10.44 6.93
CA TYR A 139 -13.87 11.75 7.26
C TYR A 139 -14.14 12.75 6.16
N MET A 140 -13.69 12.49 4.92
CA MET A 140 -13.79 13.43 3.80
C MET A 140 -15.22 13.97 3.52
N PRO A 141 -16.31 13.19 3.68
CA PRO A 141 -17.67 13.69 3.46
C PRO A 141 -18.22 14.55 4.61
N ALA A 142 -17.51 14.67 5.74
CA ALA A 142 -17.98 15.36 6.94
C ALA A 142 -18.59 16.77 6.71
N PRO A 143 -18.01 17.65 5.87
CA PRO A 143 -18.53 18.99 5.64
C PRO A 143 -19.83 19.03 4.81
N TYR A 144 -20.15 17.92 4.12
CA TYR A 144 -21.32 17.83 3.24
C TYR A 144 -22.54 17.25 3.95
N ARG A 145 -22.43 16.92 5.24
CA ARG A 145 -23.58 16.49 6.02
C ARG A 145 -24.57 17.65 6.11
N SER A 146 -25.77 17.46 5.57
CA SER A 146 -26.86 18.41 5.72
C SER A 146 -27.16 18.56 7.21
N THR A 147 -27.02 19.77 7.75
CA THR A 147 -27.55 20.07 9.07
C THR A 147 -29.07 19.95 9.00
N PRO A 148 -29.74 19.24 9.92
CA PRO A 148 -31.17 19.38 10.07
C PRO A 148 -31.47 20.86 10.34
N PRO A 149 -32.55 21.44 9.78
CA PRO A 149 -32.93 22.79 10.13
C PRO A 149 -33.21 22.81 11.63
N ALA A 150 -32.37 23.51 12.38
CA ALA A 150 -32.71 23.92 13.73
C ALA A 150 -33.91 24.87 13.61
N ASP A 151 -35.08 24.37 14.03
CA ASP A 151 -36.31 25.09 14.30
C ASP A 151 -36.91 25.90 13.12
N ALA A 152 -37.94 25.33 12.51
CA ALA A 152 -38.92 26.07 11.72
C ALA A 152 -39.70 27.04 12.62
N SER A 153 -39.08 28.16 13.00
CA SER A 153 -39.72 29.28 13.72
C SER A 153 -38.93 30.59 13.63
N THR A 154 -38.39 30.98 12.47
CA THR A 154 -38.02 32.40 12.24
C THR A 154 -38.01 32.71 10.73
N PRO A 155 -38.89 33.61 10.22
CA PRO A 155 -38.79 34.11 8.86
C PRO A 155 -37.83 35.30 8.80
N GLY A 156 -36.79 35.17 7.98
CA GLY A 156 -35.95 36.29 7.55
C GLY A 156 -34.53 36.23 8.06
N MET A 157 -33.63 35.72 7.22
CA MET A 157 -32.43 36.42 6.74
C MET A 157 -31.69 35.49 5.79
N SER A 158 -31.29 36.04 4.65
CA SER A 158 -30.65 35.37 3.53
C SER A 158 -29.40 34.60 3.97
N SER A 159 -29.48 33.26 4.00
CA SER A 159 -28.33 32.41 4.26
C SER A 159 -27.41 32.40 3.05
N VAL A 160 -26.29 33.11 3.14
CA VAL A 160 -25.18 32.95 2.22
C VAL A 160 -24.57 31.58 2.51
N SER A 161 -24.84 30.59 1.66
CA SER A 161 -24.18 29.28 1.73
C SER A 161 -22.68 29.47 1.57
N PRO A 162 -21.83 28.96 2.48
CA PRO A 162 -20.40 28.93 2.26
C PRO A 162 -20.15 28.06 1.03
N ALA A 163 -19.39 28.56 0.06
CA ALA A 163 -19.14 27.87 -1.20
C ALA A 163 -18.46 26.51 -0.92
N LEU A 164 -19.23 25.42 -1.04
CA LEU A 164 -18.73 24.05 -0.96
C LEU A 164 -17.74 23.80 -2.13
N PRO A 165 -16.61 23.10 -1.91
CA PRO A 165 -15.69 22.78 -3.00
C PRO A 165 -16.31 21.77 -3.99
N VAL A 166 -16.07 22.01 -5.29
CA VAL A 166 -16.69 21.47 -6.53
C VAL A 166 -16.90 19.93 -6.64
N SER A 167 -17.95 19.57 -7.41
CA SER A 167 -18.51 18.25 -7.78
C SER A 167 -19.04 17.43 -6.61
N THR A 168 -20.11 17.97 -6.03
CA THR A 168 -20.70 17.57 -4.75
C THR A 168 -21.49 16.26 -4.76
N SER A 169 -21.98 15.80 -5.92
CA SER A 169 -22.90 14.64 -5.97
C SER A 169 -22.36 13.35 -5.31
N GLY A 170 -21.06 13.05 -5.43
CA GLY A 170 -20.46 11.85 -4.85
C GLY A 170 -20.28 11.93 -3.33
N PHE A 171 -19.85 13.08 -2.82
CA PHE A 171 -19.63 13.27 -1.38
C PHE A 171 -20.93 13.54 -0.61
N GLU A 172 -21.96 14.12 -1.25
CA GLU A 172 -23.30 14.24 -0.68
C GLU A 172 -23.92 12.86 -0.41
N GLU A 173 -23.80 11.93 -1.36
CA GLU A 173 -24.28 10.55 -1.16
C GLU A 173 -23.53 9.85 -0.02
N LEU A 174 -22.20 9.97 0.03
CA LEU A 174 -21.41 9.42 1.13
C LEU A 174 -21.75 10.08 2.47
N ALA A 175 -21.95 11.40 2.50
CA ALA A 175 -22.33 12.12 3.70
C ALA A 175 -23.71 11.71 4.22
N SER A 176 -24.66 11.39 3.32
CA SER A 176 -25.98 10.89 3.70
C SER A 176 -25.96 9.52 4.40
N LYS A 177 -24.88 8.74 4.20
CA LYS A 177 -24.66 7.43 4.84
C LYS A 177 -23.98 7.54 6.21
N LEU A 178 -23.49 8.73 6.58
CA LEU A 178 -22.89 8.95 7.89
C LEU A 178 -23.97 8.94 8.99
N PRO A 179 -23.62 8.56 10.23
CA PRO A 179 -24.55 8.66 11.33
C PRO A 179 -25.07 10.10 11.48
N LEU A 180 -26.37 10.23 11.80
CA LEU A 180 -27.01 11.51 12.06
C LEU A 180 -26.53 12.09 13.42
N GLY A 181 -26.39 13.41 13.49
CA GLY A 181 -25.83 14.10 14.67
C GLY A 181 -24.30 14.23 14.61
N GLY A 182 -23.64 14.50 15.74
CA GLY A 182 -22.18 14.63 15.82
C GLY A 182 -21.66 16.07 15.63
N PRO A 183 -20.34 16.27 15.75
CA PRO A 183 -19.76 17.61 15.77
C PRO A 183 -19.87 18.31 14.42
N VAL A 184 -20.11 19.61 14.46
CA VAL A 184 -20.17 20.48 13.28
C VAL A 184 -18.75 20.82 12.85
N VAL A 185 -18.47 20.73 11.55
CA VAL A 185 -17.13 21.07 11.03
C VAL A 185 -16.91 22.58 11.13
N PRO A 186 -15.84 23.04 11.81
CA PRO A 186 -15.52 24.47 11.88
C PRO A 186 -15.35 25.10 10.49
N GLU A 187 -15.87 26.32 10.28
CA GLU A 187 -15.84 26.99 8.96
C GLU A 187 -14.41 27.18 8.42
N ASP A 188 -13.46 27.49 9.30
CA ASP A 188 -12.05 27.66 8.93
C ASP A 188 -11.36 26.33 8.56
N LEU A 189 -11.88 25.20 9.05
CA LEU A 189 -11.48 23.86 8.66
C LEU A 189 -12.07 23.50 7.30
N VAL A 190 -13.34 23.84 7.04
CA VAL A 190 -13.99 23.68 5.72
C VAL A 190 -13.21 24.42 4.63
N ALA A 191 -12.80 25.66 4.90
CA ALA A 191 -11.98 26.45 3.96
C ALA A 191 -10.63 25.78 3.63
N ARG A 192 -10.11 24.96 4.53
CA ARG A 192 -8.81 24.27 4.40
C ARG A 192 -8.94 22.77 4.08
N TRP A 193 -10.16 22.28 3.87
CA TRP A 193 -10.47 20.85 3.71
C TRP A 193 -9.67 20.18 2.59
N ARG A 194 -9.54 20.87 1.44
CA ARG A 194 -8.76 20.40 0.30
C ARG A 194 -7.25 20.32 0.61
N ILE A 195 -6.74 21.19 1.48
CA ILE A 195 -5.33 21.17 1.89
C ILE A 195 -5.11 20.03 2.89
N LEU A 196 -6.03 19.80 3.83
CA LEU A 196 -5.93 18.69 4.78
C LEU A 196 -5.81 17.34 4.07
N TRP A 197 -6.73 17.03 3.15
CA TRP A 197 -6.76 15.72 2.49
C TRP A 197 -5.87 15.64 1.25
N GLY A 198 -5.44 16.77 0.67
CA GLY A 198 -4.50 16.80 -0.45
C GLY A 198 -4.91 15.90 -1.62
N ASN A 199 -4.08 14.90 -1.94
CA ASN A 199 -4.35 13.90 -2.97
C ASN A 199 -4.81 12.53 -2.42
N TRP A 200 -5.44 12.49 -1.25
CA TRP A 200 -5.93 11.25 -0.62
C TRP A 200 -6.78 10.38 -1.57
N MET A 201 -7.68 11.00 -2.33
CA MET A 201 -8.52 10.29 -3.29
C MET A 201 -7.70 9.54 -4.34
N GLN A 202 -6.59 10.13 -4.82
CA GLN A 202 -5.70 9.48 -5.79
C GLN A 202 -4.93 8.31 -5.17
N LEU A 203 -4.53 8.41 -3.90
CA LEU A 203 -3.96 7.29 -3.15
C LEU A 203 -4.99 6.17 -3.04
N PHE A 204 -6.18 6.47 -2.54
CA PHE A 204 -7.23 5.49 -2.31
C PHE A 204 -7.63 4.74 -3.59
N GLU A 205 -7.91 5.46 -4.69
CA GLU A 205 -8.27 4.85 -5.97
C GLU A 205 -7.15 3.97 -6.53
N TRP A 206 -5.91 4.48 -6.49
CA TRP A 206 -4.76 3.75 -7.02
C TRP A 206 -4.48 2.47 -6.22
N HIS A 207 -4.47 2.55 -4.89
CA HIS A 207 -4.22 1.39 -4.03
C HIS A 207 -5.35 0.37 -4.10
N THR A 208 -6.61 0.80 -4.26
CA THR A 208 -7.74 -0.12 -4.47
C THR A 208 -7.52 -0.96 -5.74
N GLY A 209 -7.21 -0.31 -6.88
CA GLY A 209 -6.94 -1.02 -8.12
C GLY A 209 -5.63 -1.82 -8.11
N PHE A 210 -4.62 -1.36 -7.36
CA PHE A 210 -3.38 -2.11 -7.15
C PHE A 210 -3.62 -3.39 -6.35
N TYR A 211 -4.38 -3.32 -5.26
CA TYR A 211 -4.76 -4.47 -4.45
C TYR A 211 -5.53 -5.53 -5.25
N GLU A 212 -6.51 -5.12 -6.05
CA GLU A 212 -7.28 -6.05 -6.89
C GLU A 212 -6.38 -6.84 -7.85
N LYS A 213 -5.44 -6.15 -8.52
CA LYS A 213 -4.46 -6.78 -9.41
C LYS A 213 -3.48 -7.66 -8.63
N LEU A 214 -3.01 -7.20 -7.48
CA LEU A 214 -2.10 -7.97 -6.62
C LEU A 214 -2.75 -9.27 -6.16
N LYS A 215 -4.01 -9.22 -5.71
CA LYS A 215 -4.79 -10.38 -5.29
C LYS A 215 -5.00 -11.36 -6.45
N ALA A 216 -5.43 -10.88 -7.61
CA ALA A 216 -5.60 -11.73 -8.79
C ALA A 216 -4.29 -12.44 -9.19
N LEU A 217 -3.17 -11.71 -9.22
CA LEU A 217 -1.86 -12.30 -9.51
C LEU A 217 -1.40 -13.27 -8.41
N LEU A 218 -1.76 -13.04 -7.15
CA LEU A 218 -1.41 -13.94 -6.07
C LEU A 218 -2.10 -15.30 -6.20
N ASP A 219 -3.36 -15.31 -6.65
CA ASP A 219 -4.15 -16.51 -6.85
C ASP A 219 -3.78 -17.24 -8.16
N GLU A 220 -3.43 -16.49 -9.22
CA GLU A 220 -3.14 -17.04 -10.55
C GLU A 220 -1.65 -17.36 -10.77
N ASP A 221 -0.77 -16.36 -10.62
CA ASP A 221 0.66 -16.46 -10.95
C ASP A 221 1.49 -15.44 -10.14
N PRO A 222 1.97 -15.85 -8.94
CA PRO A 222 2.76 -14.99 -8.07
C PRO A 222 4.07 -14.47 -8.69
N ASP A 223 4.58 -15.11 -9.73
CA ASP A 223 5.83 -14.72 -10.40
C ASP A 223 5.67 -13.49 -11.31
N ARG A 224 4.42 -13.06 -11.57
CA ARG A 224 4.11 -11.82 -12.29
C ARG A 224 3.97 -10.60 -11.38
N ILE A 225 3.85 -10.78 -10.07
CA ILE A 225 3.73 -9.68 -9.09
C ILE A 225 4.88 -8.65 -9.20
N PRO A 226 6.16 -9.02 -9.40
CA PRO A 226 7.23 -8.03 -9.55
C PRO A 226 7.02 -7.06 -10.70
N LYS A 227 6.45 -7.56 -11.80
CA LYS A 227 6.16 -6.74 -12.98
C LYS A 227 5.11 -5.69 -12.65
N LEU A 228 4.11 -6.03 -11.83
CA LEU A 228 3.12 -5.07 -11.34
C LEU A 228 3.78 -3.89 -10.59
N PHE A 229 4.79 -4.14 -9.74
CA PHE A 229 5.54 -3.08 -9.07
C PHE A 229 6.39 -2.24 -10.04
N ILE A 230 7.07 -2.90 -10.98
CA ILE A 230 7.93 -2.24 -11.97
C ILE A 230 7.10 -1.29 -12.85
N ASP A 231 5.97 -1.78 -13.38
CA ASP A 231 5.08 -1.00 -14.24
C ASP A 231 4.42 0.15 -13.46
N SER A 232 4.21 -0.04 -12.16
CA SER A 232 3.62 0.96 -11.26
C SER A 232 4.58 2.06 -10.80
N ARG A 233 5.90 1.91 -11.01
CA ARG A 233 6.95 2.80 -10.45
C ARG A 233 6.65 4.28 -10.62
N ALA A 234 6.41 4.71 -11.86
CA ALA A 234 6.25 6.14 -12.17
C ALA A 234 5.00 6.72 -11.50
N ARG A 235 3.89 5.95 -11.49
CA ARG A 235 2.63 6.38 -10.88
C ARG A 235 2.74 6.43 -9.35
N LEU A 236 3.32 5.39 -8.75
CA LEU A 236 3.54 5.32 -7.31
C LEU A 236 4.41 6.49 -6.84
N ARG A 237 5.54 6.74 -7.50
CA ARG A 237 6.42 7.88 -7.21
C ARG A 237 5.66 9.21 -7.29
N SER A 238 4.91 9.43 -8.38
CA SER A 238 4.15 10.68 -8.57
C SER A 238 3.11 10.93 -7.47
N ILE A 239 2.32 9.91 -7.11
CA ILE A 239 1.28 10.03 -6.08
C ILE A 239 1.92 10.33 -4.72
N TYR A 240 2.98 9.60 -4.36
CA TYR A 240 3.62 9.73 -3.06
C TYR A 240 4.43 11.03 -2.92
N SER A 241 5.12 11.48 -3.97
CA SER A 241 5.79 12.80 -3.95
C SER A 241 4.80 13.92 -3.65
N LYS A 242 3.66 13.96 -4.37
CA LYS A 242 2.62 14.97 -4.15
C LYS A 242 2.01 14.91 -2.74
N TYR A 243 1.84 13.71 -2.21
CA TYR A 243 1.31 13.53 -0.85
C TYR A 243 2.30 14.06 0.21
N CYS A 244 3.57 13.67 0.10
CA CYS A 244 4.62 14.07 1.03
C CYS A 244 4.87 15.59 1.03
N GLU A 245 4.78 16.27 -0.12
CA GLU A 245 4.86 17.74 -0.21
C GLU A 245 3.77 18.46 0.61
N ASN A 246 2.60 17.84 0.73
CA ASN A 246 1.47 18.41 1.46
C ASN A 246 1.43 18.00 2.94
N GLN A 247 2.15 16.93 3.31
CA GLN A 247 1.98 16.25 4.59
C GLN A 247 2.15 17.16 5.81
N ILE A 248 3.15 18.05 5.79
CA ILE A 248 3.41 18.97 6.92
C ILE A 248 2.24 19.94 7.10
N LYS A 249 1.65 20.43 6.01
CA LYS A 249 0.49 21.34 6.05
C LYS A 249 -0.74 20.62 6.57
N ALA A 250 -0.97 19.40 6.08
CA ALA A 250 -2.06 18.56 6.54
C ALA A 250 -1.97 18.26 8.04
N ALA A 251 -0.79 17.83 8.52
CA ALA A 251 -0.54 17.56 9.93
C ALA A 251 -0.74 18.81 10.80
N HIS A 252 -0.30 19.99 10.33
CA HIS A 252 -0.51 21.23 11.06
C HIS A 252 -2.01 21.61 11.18
N ILE A 253 -2.77 21.46 10.09
CA ILE A 253 -4.23 21.72 10.11
C ILE A 253 -4.93 20.72 11.05
N ALA A 254 -4.56 19.43 10.99
CA ALA A 254 -5.11 18.41 11.84
C ALA A 254 -4.86 18.70 13.34
N GLU A 255 -3.66 19.12 13.70
CA GLU A 255 -3.30 19.46 15.08
C GLU A 255 -4.06 20.69 15.60
N GLN A 256 -4.24 21.72 14.75
CA GLN A 256 -5.02 22.91 15.11
C GLN A 256 -6.49 22.60 15.40
N HIS A 257 -7.01 21.51 14.81
CA HIS A 257 -8.40 21.06 14.92
C HIS A 257 -8.53 19.75 15.67
N LYS A 258 -7.56 19.44 16.55
CA LYS A 258 -7.48 18.17 17.26
C LYS A 258 -8.75 17.85 18.05
N GLU A 259 -9.33 18.86 18.72
CA GLU A 259 -10.58 18.70 19.50
C GLU A 259 -11.74 18.22 18.62
N PHE A 260 -11.96 18.87 17.47
CA PHE A 260 -12.97 18.45 16.50
C PHE A 260 -12.72 17.03 16.00
N PHE A 261 -11.47 16.68 15.64
CA PHE A 261 -11.16 15.35 15.14
C PHE A 261 -11.26 14.26 16.20
N ASP A 262 -10.97 14.55 17.46
CA ASP A 262 -11.14 13.64 18.58
C ASP A 262 -12.64 13.33 18.82
N GLU A 263 -13.49 14.37 18.82
CA GLU A 263 -14.95 14.20 18.89
C GLU A 263 -15.50 13.44 17.68
N TRP A 264 -15.04 13.79 16.47
CA TRP A 264 -15.45 13.13 15.24
C TRP A 264 -15.08 11.65 15.24
N ARG A 265 -13.84 11.32 15.64
CA ARG A 265 -13.34 9.95 15.75
C ARG A 265 -14.23 9.11 16.67
N ILE A 266 -14.56 9.63 17.85
CA ILE A 266 -15.45 8.96 18.81
C ILE A 266 -16.83 8.75 18.18
N PHE A 267 -17.35 9.78 17.50
CA PHE A 267 -18.65 9.73 16.85
C PHE A 267 -18.75 8.67 15.74
N VAL A 268 -17.73 8.54 14.89
CA VAL A 268 -17.70 7.51 13.83
C VAL A 268 -17.20 6.14 14.32
N GLY A 269 -16.82 6.04 15.59
CA GLY A 269 -16.32 4.80 16.19
C GLY A 269 -14.94 4.36 15.68
N ASP A 270 -14.14 5.30 15.16
CA ASP A 270 -12.77 5.01 14.75
C ASP A 270 -11.84 5.00 15.98
N LYS A 271 -10.79 4.19 15.93
CA LYS A 271 -9.82 4.05 17.03
C LYS A 271 -8.61 4.95 16.81
N GLU A 272 -8.28 5.22 15.56
CA GLU A 272 -7.06 5.93 15.17
C GLU A 272 -7.32 7.44 15.11
N ASP A 273 -6.39 8.23 15.63
CA ASP A 273 -6.48 9.68 15.52
C ASP A 273 -6.17 10.16 14.10
N VAL A 274 -6.61 11.38 13.77
CA VAL A 274 -6.46 11.94 12.42
C VAL A 274 -5.00 12.08 11.98
N VAL A 275 -4.07 12.36 12.90
CA VAL A 275 -2.66 12.54 12.57
C VAL A 275 -2.04 11.19 12.24
N SER A 276 -2.36 10.15 13.02
CA SER A 276 -1.98 8.77 12.75
C SER A 276 -2.53 8.29 11.40
N LEU A 277 -3.80 8.56 11.08
CA LEU A 277 -4.41 8.28 9.77
C LEU A 277 -3.61 8.95 8.64
N LEU A 278 -3.30 10.24 8.77
CA LEU A 278 -2.51 10.98 7.78
C LEU A 278 -1.10 10.42 7.61
N MET A 279 -0.52 9.77 8.62
CA MET A 279 0.81 9.18 8.54
C MET A 279 0.85 7.82 7.83
N GLN A 280 -0.29 7.12 7.71
CA GLN A 280 -0.33 5.77 7.15
C GLN A 280 0.25 5.66 5.72
N PRO A 281 0.03 6.61 4.78
CA PRO A 281 0.64 6.51 3.47
C PRO A 281 2.17 6.55 3.54
N VAL A 282 2.72 7.48 4.32
CA VAL A 282 4.17 7.59 4.53
C VAL A 282 4.73 6.29 5.11
N GLN A 283 4.04 5.70 6.08
CA GLN A 283 4.43 4.40 6.64
C GLN A 283 4.33 3.27 5.60
N ARG A 284 3.30 3.27 4.76
CA ARG A 284 3.07 2.20 3.77
C ARG A 284 4.21 2.13 2.76
N ILE A 285 4.58 3.27 2.17
CA ILE A 285 5.61 3.30 1.12
C ILE A 285 6.96 2.82 1.64
N MET A 286 7.28 3.10 2.91
CA MET A 286 8.51 2.64 3.58
C MET A 286 8.53 1.13 3.89
N ARG A 287 7.36 0.50 3.98
CA ARG A 287 7.22 -0.91 4.43
C ARG A 287 7.16 -1.92 3.29
N TYR A 288 6.87 -1.53 2.05
CA TYR A 288 6.82 -2.47 0.91
C TYR A 288 8.09 -3.30 0.75
N GLN A 289 9.26 -2.70 0.99
CA GLN A 289 10.55 -3.39 0.88
C GLN A 289 10.70 -4.59 1.84
N LEU A 290 9.96 -4.65 2.96
CA LEU A 290 10.12 -5.69 3.97
C LEU A 290 9.65 -7.06 3.46
N PRO A 291 8.36 -7.27 3.11
CA PRO A 291 7.92 -8.56 2.56
C PRO A 291 8.61 -8.85 1.22
N ILE A 292 8.88 -7.84 0.39
CA ILE A 292 9.57 -8.04 -0.90
C ILE A 292 11.00 -8.56 -0.69
N SER A 293 11.72 -8.09 0.35
CA SER A 293 13.06 -8.59 0.66
C SER A 293 13.05 -10.07 1.10
N GLU A 294 12.07 -10.48 1.89
CA GLU A 294 11.89 -11.89 2.25
C GLU A 294 11.45 -12.73 1.05
N ILE A 295 10.60 -12.21 0.15
CA ILE A 295 10.25 -12.88 -1.10
C ILE A 295 11.49 -13.11 -1.95
N VAL A 296 12.34 -12.11 -2.13
CA VAL A 296 13.61 -12.22 -2.89
C VAL A 296 14.49 -13.34 -2.31
N LYS A 297 14.71 -13.34 -1.00
CA LYS A 297 15.51 -14.34 -0.28
C LYS A 297 15.01 -15.77 -0.51
N TRP A 298 13.70 -15.99 -0.46
CA TRP A 298 13.13 -17.33 -0.70
C TRP A 298 13.05 -17.69 -2.20
N THR A 299 12.86 -16.70 -3.08
CA THR A 299 12.88 -16.89 -4.54
C THR A 299 14.27 -17.32 -5.01
N GLU A 300 15.33 -16.77 -4.42
CA GLU A 300 16.72 -17.16 -4.70
C GLU A 300 17.02 -18.60 -4.24
N ARG A 301 16.57 -18.97 -3.04
CA ARG A 301 16.72 -20.33 -2.50
C ARG A 301 15.91 -21.37 -3.29
N ALA A 302 14.74 -20.98 -3.78
CA ALA A 302 13.89 -21.81 -4.61
C ALA A 302 14.32 -21.84 -6.09
N LYS A 303 15.39 -21.13 -6.48
CA LYS A 303 15.93 -21.07 -7.85
C LYS A 303 14.88 -20.68 -8.91
N ILE A 304 13.94 -19.82 -8.52
CA ILE A 304 12.83 -19.43 -9.41
C ILE A 304 13.34 -18.39 -10.43
N PRO A 305 13.04 -18.56 -11.74
CA PRO A 305 13.52 -17.67 -12.80
C PRO A 305 13.11 -16.19 -12.66
N SER A 306 12.05 -15.92 -11.88
CA SER A 306 11.52 -14.56 -11.63
C SER A 306 12.40 -13.73 -10.68
N LEU A 307 13.47 -14.29 -10.10
CA LEU A 307 14.37 -13.62 -9.16
C LEU A 307 14.86 -12.23 -9.64
N PRO A 308 15.33 -12.04 -10.90
CA PRO A 308 15.80 -10.72 -11.35
C PRO A 308 14.70 -9.66 -11.33
N LEU A 309 13.45 -10.06 -11.59
CA LEU A 309 12.31 -9.14 -11.53
C LEU A 309 11.99 -8.76 -10.09
N TRP A 310 12.01 -9.73 -9.16
CA TRP A 310 11.84 -9.47 -7.73
C TRP A 310 12.93 -8.53 -7.18
N GLN A 311 14.18 -8.72 -7.60
CA GLN A 311 15.28 -7.83 -7.21
C GLN A 311 15.04 -6.39 -7.68
N LYS A 312 14.64 -6.22 -8.94
CA LYS A 312 14.31 -4.91 -9.50
C LYS A 312 13.11 -4.27 -8.79
N ALA A 313 12.08 -5.04 -8.45
CA ALA A 313 10.96 -4.54 -7.66
C ALA A 313 11.40 -4.07 -6.27
N LEU A 314 12.29 -4.81 -5.61
CA LEU A 314 12.86 -4.44 -4.31
C LEU A 314 13.64 -3.12 -4.39
N ASP A 315 14.47 -2.95 -5.42
CA ASP A 315 15.26 -1.73 -5.61
C ASP A 315 14.35 -0.51 -5.79
N ILE A 316 13.29 -0.64 -6.59
CA ILE A 316 12.29 0.44 -6.76
C ILE A 316 11.62 0.77 -5.43
N MET A 317 11.22 -0.24 -4.64
CA MET A 317 10.57 -0.02 -3.33
C MET A 317 11.54 0.52 -2.26
N LYS A 318 12.86 0.42 -2.48
CA LYS A 318 13.90 1.08 -1.67
C LYS A 318 14.18 2.52 -2.11
N GLU A 319 14.04 2.81 -3.41
CA GLU A 319 14.30 4.14 -3.98
C GLU A 319 13.19 5.14 -3.65
N ILE A 320 11.92 4.76 -3.85
CA ILE A 320 10.79 5.70 -3.69
C ILE A 320 10.75 6.33 -2.28
N PRO A 321 10.93 5.57 -1.18
CA PRO A 321 10.99 6.16 0.15
C PRO A 321 12.11 7.20 0.31
N LYS A 322 13.29 6.97 -0.28
CA LYS A 322 14.42 7.92 -0.21
C LYS A 322 14.08 9.22 -0.92
N ASP A 323 13.46 9.15 -2.10
CA ASP A 323 12.97 10.31 -2.83
C ASP A 323 11.94 11.10 -2.00
N THR A 324 11.00 10.40 -1.35
CA THR A 324 9.99 11.04 -0.50
C THR A 324 10.57 11.62 0.79
N GLN A 325 11.58 10.98 1.38
CA GLN A 325 12.24 11.46 2.59
C GLN A 325 12.96 12.79 2.32
N LEU A 326 13.65 12.91 1.18
CA LEU A 326 14.23 14.18 0.74
C LEU A 326 13.16 15.27 0.61
N ILE A 327 11.99 14.94 0.07
CA ILE A 327 10.87 15.88 -0.06
C ILE A 327 10.32 16.32 1.31
N LEU A 328 10.20 15.40 2.28
CA LEU A 328 9.75 15.71 3.65
C LEU A 328 10.77 16.57 4.41
N GLU A 329 12.06 16.28 4.27
CA GLU A 329 13.14 17.07 4.87
C GLU A 329 13.21 18.48 4.27
N VAL A 330 13.11 18.60 2.94
CA VAL A 330 13.08 19.90 2.23
C VAL A 330 11.83 20.70 2.60
N SER A 331 10.66 20.07 2.67
CA SER A 331 9.40 20.75 3.06
C SER A 331 9.42 21.26 4.50
N SER A 332 10.14 20.56 5.40
CA SER A 332 10.35 20.98 6.78
C SER A 332 11.24 22.23 6.86
N ILE A 333 12.29 22.30 6.04
CA ILE A 333 13.21 23.45 5.96
C ILE A 333 12.49 24.69 5.39
N PHE A 334 11.71 24.54 4.31
CA PHE A 334 10.97 25.66 3.72
C PHE A 334 9.90 26.25 4.66
N THR A 335 9.27 25.42 5.50
CA THR A 335 8.31 25.89 6.50
C THR A 335 9.00 26.68 7.62
N LEU A 336 10.20 26.26 8.05
CA LEU A 336 11.01 26.99 9.02
C LEU A 336 11.54 28.33 8.49
N ILE A 337 11.83 28.42 7.18
CA ILE A 337 12.29 29.67 6.55
C ILE A 337 11.14 30.67 6.37
N LYS A 338 9.90 30.21 6.14
CA LYS A 338 8.72 31.09 6.05
C LYS A 338 8.18 31.59 7.40
N MET A 339 8.63 30.99 8.51
CA MET A 339 8.23 31.38 9.87
C MET A 339 9.27 32.27 10.58
N LYS A 340 10.37 32.60 9.92
CA LYS A 340 11.33 33.66 10.31
C LYS A 340 11.20 34.82 9.33
#